data_AF-A0A855K8M8-F1
#
_entry.id   AF-A0A855K8M8-F1
#
_cell.length_a   1.000
_cell.length_b   1.000
_cell.length_c   1.000
_cell.angle_alpha   90.00
_cell.angle_beta   90.00
_cell.angle_gamma   90.00
#
_symmetry.space_group_name_H-M   'P 1'
#
loop_
_entity.id
_entity.type
_entity.pdbx_description
1 polymer ?
#
loop_
_entity_poly.entity_id
_entity_poly.type
_entity_poly.pdbx_seq_one_letter_code
_entity_poly.pdbx_strand_id
1 'polypeptide(L)' 'ALRRTGKWTVEIVKRSDVAKGFVVLPRRWVVERTLAWLNRNRRLAKDFEQTIASATAWLFIASIQLFARRIARL' A
#
# COMPACT_ATOMS: atom_id res chain seq x y z
N ALA A 1 8.09 0.49 16.36
CA ALA A 1 6.83 1.09 15.86
C ALA A 1 5.59 0.27 16.24
N LEU A 2 5.39 -0.95 15.70
CA LEU A 2 4.17 -1.75 15.90
C LEU A 2 3.85 -2.12 17.37
N ARG A 3 4.86 -2.34 18.20
CA ARG A 3 4.65 -2.62 19.64
C ARG A 3 3.88 -1.52 20.38
N ARG A 4 3.95 -0.26 19.91
CA ARG A 4 3.24 0.87 20.50
C ARG A 4 1.73 0.86 20.20
N THR A 5 1.32 0.17 19.15
CA THR A 5 -0.08 0.16 18.67
C THR A 5 -0.86 -1.09 19.05
N GLY A 6 -0.28 -2.02 19.83
CA GLY A 6 -0.98 -3.19 20.36
C GLY A 6 -0.13 -4.46 20.45
N LYS A 7 -0.75 -5.56 20.89
CA LYS A 7 -0.17 -6.91 20.80
C LYS A 7 -0.42 -7.45 19.39
N TRP A 8 0.66 -7.81 18.69
CA TRP A 8 0.61 -8.28 17.31
C TRP A 8 1.23 -9.67 17.18
N THR A 9 0.56 -10.56 16.45
CA THR A 9 1.17 -11.80 15.94
C THR A 9 1.77 -11.50 14.59
N VAL A 10 3.09 -11.68 14.45
CA VAL A 10 3.83 -11.41 13.20
C VAL A 10 4.33 -12.73 12.64
N GLU A 11 4.01 -13.00 11.39
CA GLU A 11 4.51 -14.13 10.62
C GLU A 11 5.37 -13.62 9.47
N ILE A 12 6.56 -14.21 9.30
CA ILE A 12 7.44 -13.89 8.18
C ILE A 12 7.15 -14.87 7.05
N VAL A 13 6.43 -14.39 6.03
CA VAL A 13 6.16 -15.18 4.82
C VAL A 13 7.34 -15.06 3.86
N LYS A 14 8.14 -16.13 3.76
CA LYS A 14 9.26 -16.22 2.79
C LYS A 14 8.75 -16.62 1.40
N ARG A 15 9.41 -16.14 0.36
CA ARG A 15 9.24 -16.68 -1.01
C ARG A 15 9.97 -18.02 -1.08
N SER A 16 9.43 -18.97 -1.83
CA SER A 16 10.10 -20.26 -2.08
C SER A 16 11.04 -20.12 -3.27
N ASP A 17 12.31 -20.45 -3.09
CA ASP A 17 13.33 -20.43 -4.14
C ASP A 17 13.20 -21.62 -5.12
N VAL A 18 12.44 -22.65 -4.74
CA VAL A 18 12.22 -23.88 -5.52
C VAL A 18 10.91 -23.82 -6.31
N ALA A 19 10.02 -22.89 -5.97
CA ALA A 19 8.73 -22.79 -6.63
C ALA A 19 8.87 -22.38 -8.12
N LYS A 20 8.31 -23.19 -9.02
CA LYS A 20 8.19 -22.85 -10.44
C LYS A 20 6.86 -22.16 -10.69
N GLY A 21 6.90 -20.95 -11.26
CA GLY A 21 5.71 -20.18 -11.62
C GLY A 21 5.19 -19.29 -10.48
N PHE A 22 3.93 -18.84 -10.61
CA PHE A 22 3.33 -17.91 -9.66
C PHE A 22 2.75 -18.64 -8.45
N VAL A 23 3.25 -18.30 -7.26
CA VAL A 23 2.72 -18.79 -5.98
C VAL A 23 1.98 -17.67 -5.26
N VAL A 24 0.72 -17.94 -4.92
CA VAL A 24 -0.09 -17.02 -4.13
C VAL A 24 0.46 -16.97 -2.70
N LEU A 25 0.94 -15.80 -2.28
CA LEU A 25 1.36 -15.58 -0.90
C LEU A 25 0.17 -15.11 -0.05
N PRO A 26 0.04 -15.59 1.20
CA PRO A 26 -0.98 -15.13 2.13
C PRO A 26 -0.99 -13.60 2.24
N ARG A 27 -2.19 -13.00 2.09
CA ARG A 27 -2.47 -11.55 2.24
C ARG A 27 -1.68 -10.59 1.32
N ARG A 28 -0.83 -11.08 0.41
CA ARG A 28 -0.08 -10.25 -0.55
C ARG A 28 -0.97 -9.35 -1.39
N TRP A 29 -2.14 -9.85 -1.77
CA TRP A 29 -3.12 -9.10 -2.54
C TRP A 29 -3.57 -7.81 -1.83
N VAL A 30 -3.54 -7.75 -0.49
CA VAL A 30 -3.96 -6.54 0.27
C VAL A 30 -3.00 -5.39 0.00
N VAL A 31 -1.69 -5.70 -0.01
CA VAL A 31 -0.63 -4.72 -0.31
C VAL A 31 -0.71 -4.30 -1.76
N GLU A 32 -0.77 -5.28 -2.69
CA GLU A 32 -0.83 -5.00 -4.13
C GLU A 32 -2.09 -4.21 -4.51
N ARG A 33 -3.23 -4.51 -3.90
CA ARG A 33 -4.48 -3.77 -4.09
C ARG A 33 -4.35 -2.32 -3.62
N THR A 34 -3.69 -2.09 -2.49
CA THR A 34 -3.45 -0.74 -1.98
C THR A 34 -2.58 0.06 -2.94
N LEU A 35 -1.48 -0.53 -3.42
CA LEU A 35 -0.62 0.09 -4.44
C LEU A 35 -1.37 0.35 -5.74
N ALA A 36 -2.21 -0.59 -6.20
CA ALA A 36 -3.02 -0.42 -7.40
C ALA A 36 -4.01 0.74 -7.29
N TRP A 37 -4.61 0.97 -6.10
CA TRP A 37 -5.48 2.12 -5.88
C TRP A 37 -4.70 3.44 -5.88
N LEU A 38 -3.53 3.48 -5.25
CA LEU A 38 -2.68 4.67 -5.22
C LEU A 38 -2.16 5.03 -6.62
N ASN A 39 -1.79 4.03 -7.43
CA ASN A 39 -1.35 4.24 -8.82
C ASN A 39 -2.45 4.83 -9.74
N ARG A 40 -3.73 4.79 -9.34
CA ARG A 40 -4.79 5.51 -10.08
C ARG A 40 -4.72 7.02 -9.88
N ASN A 41 -4.03 7.50 -8.84
CA ASN A 41 -3.78 8.92 -8.67
C ASN A 41 -2.57 9.34 -9.50
N ARG A 42 -2.84 9.98 -10.66
CA ARG A 42 -1.80 10.48 -11.58
C ARG A 42 -0.78 11.41 -10.92
N ARG A 43 -1.13 12.05 -9.80
CA ARG A 43 -0.24 12.95 -9.06
C ARG A 43 0.90 12.22 -8.33
N LEU A 44 0.74 10.92 -8.05
CA LEU A 44 1.77 10.04 -7.50
C LEU A 44 2.69 9.45 -8.58
N ALA A 45 2.87 10.16 -9.69
CA ALA A 45 3.83 9.77 -10.71
C ALA A 45 5.25 9.72 -10.14
N LYS A 46 6.06 8.80 -10.67
CA LYS A 46 7.45 8.63 -10.25
C LYS A 46 8.23 9.93 -10.47
N ASP A 47 9.05 10.30 -9.48
CA ASP A 47 9.99 11.42 -9.54
C ASP A 47 9.34 12.80 -9.83
N PHE A 48 8.04 12.95 -9.53
CA PHE A 48 7.34 14.23 -9.72
C PHE A 48 7.64 15.22 -8.58
N GLU A 49 7.85 14.72 -7.36
CA GLU A 49 8.01 15.55 -6.18
C GLU A 49 9.48 15.85 -5.89
N GLN A 50 9.78 17.13 -5.66
CA GLN A 50 11.14 17.59 -5.36
C GLN A 50 11.62 17.12 -3.97
N THR A 51 10.71 16.93 -3.02
CA THR A 51 11.05 16.56 -1.64
C THR A 51 10.28 15.34 -1.16
N ILE A 52 10.91 14.57 -0.27
CA ILE A 52 10.27 13.41 0.37
C ILE A 52 9.06 13.85 1.19
N ALA A 53 9.11 15.03 1.82
CA ALA A 53 8.00 15.58 2.58
C ALA A 53 6.77 15.80 1.68
N SER A 54 6.95 16.41 0.52
CA SER A 54 5.87 16.63 -0.45
C SER A 54 5.33 15.31 -1.02
N ALA A 55 6.22 14.37 -1.37
CA ALA A 55 5.82 13.03 -1.81
C ALA A 55 4.98 12.29 -0.75
N THR A 56 5.37 12.40 0.53
CA THR A 56 4.65 11.78 1.64
C THR A 56 3.28 12.44 1.84
N ALA A 57 3.20 13.77 1.75
CA ALA A 57 1.93 14.49 1.84
C ALA A 57 0.95 14.05 0.73
N TRP A 58 1.41 13.94 -0.51
CA TRP A 58 0.59 13.46 -1.62
C TRP A 58 0.11 12.01 -1.44
N LEU A 59 0.94 11.14 -0.84
CA LEU A 59 0.53 9.76 -0.52
C LEU A 59 -0.68 9.74 0.44
N PHE A 60 -0.65 10.59 1.47
CA PHE A 60 -1.78 10.71 2.41
C PHE A 60 -3.01 11.33 1.75
N ILE A 61 -2.86 12.39 0.96
CA ILE A 61 -3.97 13.01 0.22
C ILE A 61 -4.63 11.99 -0.72
N ALA A 62 -3.85 11.20 -1.46
CA ALA A 62 -4.37 10.16 -2.34
C ALA A 62 -5.20 9.11 -1.57
N SER A 63 -4.75 8.75 -0.37
CA SER A 63 -5.46 7.81 0.51
C SER A 63 -6.79 8.42 0.99
N ILE A 64 -6.78 9.68 1.44
CA ILE A 64 -8.00 10.41 1.85
C ILE A 64 -9.01 10.49 0.69
N GLN A 65 -8.56 10.86 -0.51
CA GLN A 65 -9.42 10.91 -1.70
C GLN A 65 -10.04 9.55 -2.04
N LEU A 66 -9.28 8.46 -1.87
CA LEU A 66 -9.80 7.10 -2.06
C LEU A 66 -10.91 6.78 -1.05
N PHE A 67 -10.69 7.05 0.23
CA PHE A 67 -11.67 6.77 1.28
C PHE A 67 -12.91 7.66 1.17
N ALA A 68 -12.73 8.97 0.91
CA ALA A 68 -13.83 9.90 0.70
C ALA A 68 -14.76 9.45 -0.44
N ARG A 69 -14.20 9.01 -1.58
CA ARG A 69 -14.99 8.46 -2.70
C ARG A 69 -15.71 7.16 -2.38
N ARG A 70 -15.22 6.36 -1.43
CA ARG A 70 -15.90 5.15 -1.00
C ARG A 70 -17.03 5.44 -0.06
N ILE A 71 -16.80 6.32 0.91
CA ILE A 71 -17.82 6.75 1.87
C ILE A 71 -18.98 7.41 1.13
N ALA A 72 -18.70 8.28 0.16
CA ALA A 72 -19.74 8.94 -0.64
C ALA A 72 -20.51 8.00 -1.59
N ARG A 73 -20.11 6.74 -1.73
CA ARG A 73 -20.81 5.72 -2.53
C ARG A 73 -21.62 4.74 -1.67
N LEU A 74 -21.49 4.82 -0.35
CA LEU A 74 -22.37 4.14 0.60
C LEU A 74 -23.65 4.95 0.73
#